data_AF-A0A9D8XRZ6-F1
#
_entry.id   AF-A0A9D8XRZ6-F1
#
_cell.length_a   1.000
_cell.length_b   1.000
_cell.length_c   1.000
_cell.angle_alpha   90.00
_cell.angle_beta   90.00
_cell.angle_gamma   90.00
#
_symmetry.space_group_name_H-M   'P 1'
#
loop_
_entity.id
_entity.type
_entity.pdbx_description
1 polymer ?
#
loop_
_entity_poly.entity_id
_entity_poly.type
_entity_poly.pdbx_seq_one_letter_code
_entity_poly.pdbx_strand_id
1 'polypeptide(L)'
;MNVVSGRWDKLYSSMEDIEPEIVSFPSGHSGEQLVSKIGPDLSEFSKEELSILEEITYKFGGMNANQLSELSHREEAWQHFVDSATPIDYSEAFSLKAL
;
A
#
# COMPACT_ATOMS: atom_id res chain seq x y z
N MET A 1 14.56 -4.63 5.31
CA MET A 1 13.12 -4.91 5.51
C MET A 1 12.69 -4.16 6.76
N ASN A 2 12.05 -3.00 6.62
CA ASN A 2 11.45 -2.34 7.77
C ASN A 2 10.22 -3.16 8.13
N VAL A 3 10.38 -3.96 9.19
CA VAL A 3 9.26 -4.59 9.89
C VAL A 3 8.31 -3.44 10.19
N VAL A 4 7.07 -3.50 9.70
CA VAL A 4 6.02 -2.65 10.27
C VAL A 4 6.14 -2.90 11.81
N SER A 5 6.10 -1.87 12.66
CA SER A 5 6.33 -2.12 14.09
C SER A 5 5.15 -2.91 14.63
N GLY A 6 5.32 -4.11 15.19
CA GLY A 6 4.23 -5.01 15.65
C GLY A 6 3.28 -4.48 16.74
N ARG A 7 3.16 -3.16 16.88
CA ARG A 7 2.26 -2.39 17.72
C ARG A 7 1.45 -1.35 16.92
N TRP A 8 1.34 -1.51 15.61
CA TRP A 8 0.56 -0.63 14.73
C TRP A 8 -0.91 -0.56 15.19
N ASP A 9 -1.45 -1.68 15.69
CA ASP A 9 -2.77 -1.81 16.30
C ASP A 9 -2.94 -0.81 17.46
N LYS A 10 -1.94 -0.69 18.34
CA LYS A 10 -1.97 0.23 19.49
C LYS A 10 -1.81 1.69 19.11
N LEU A 11 -0.98 1.97 18.11
CA LEU A 11 -0.77 3.32 17.61
C LEU A 11 -2.07 3.86 17.00
N TYR A 12 -2.68 3.12 16.09
CA TYR A 12 -3.87 3.59 15.39
C TYR A 12 -5.14 3.52 16.23
N SER A 13 -5.29 2.55 17.14
CA SER A 13 -6.41 2.52 18.08
C SER A 13 -6.42 3.67 19.09
N SER A 14 -5.29 4.35 19.28
CA SER A 14 -5.20 5.54 20.14
C SER A 14 -5.62 6.83 19.45
N MET A 15 -5.83 6.82 18.13
CA MET A 15 -6.24 7.99 17.35
C MET A 15 -7.76 8.03 17.25
N GLU A 16 -8.38 9.12 17.71
CA GLU A 16 -9.86 9.26 17.72
C GLU A 16 -10.47 9.23 16.31
N ASP A 17 -9.70 9.66 15.32
CA ASP A 17 -10.09 9.77 13.91
C ASP A 17 -9.91 8.46 13.12
N ILE A 18 -9.52 7.36 13.76
CA ILE A 18 -9.36 6.06 13.11
C ILE A 18 -10.29 5.04 13.76
N GLU A 19 -11.05 4.32 12.94
CA GLU A 19 -11.93 3.24 13.36
C GLU A 19 -11.58 1.93 12.65
N PRO A 20 -11.44 0.81 13.39
CA PRO A 20 -11.30 -0.49 12.77
C PRO A 20 -12.66 -1.06 12.34
N GLU A 21 -12.72 -1.57 11.12
CA GLU A 21 -13.85 -2.33 10.59
C GLU A 21 -13.42 -3.78 10.33
N ILE A 22 -14.26 -4.74 10.73
CA ILE A 22 -14.01 -6.16 10.43
C ILE A 22 -14.44 -6.44 8.99
N VAL A 23 -13.50 -6.90 8.17
CA VAL A 23 -13.75 -7.30 6.79
C VAL A 23 -13.76 -8.83 6.70
N SER A 24 -14.85 -9.39 6.18
CA SER A 24 -14.97 -10.84 5.94
C SER A 24 -14.57 -11.19 4.52
N PHE A 25 -13.74 -12.21 4.34
CA PHE A 25 -13.31 -12.70 3.05
C PHE A 25 -14.12 -13.94 2.64
N PRO A 26 -14.34 -14.18 1.32
CA PRO A 26 -15.03 -15.38 0.83
C PRO A 26 -14.42 -16.70 1.27
N SER A 27 -13.14 -16.70 1.66
CA SER A 27 -12.43 -17.88 2.18
C SER A 27 -12.84 -18.27 3.61
N GLY A 28 -13.72 -17.50 4.27
CA GLY A 28 -14.16 -17.73 5.65
C GLY A 28 -13.25 -17.10 6.71
N HIS A 29 -12.17 -16.44 6.30
CA HIS A 29 -11.33 -15.63 7.18
C HIS A 29 -11.89 -14.21 7.32
N SER A 30 -11.55 -13.55 8.42
CA SER A 30 -11.78 -12.12 8.61
C SER A 30 -10.47 -11.39 8.87
N GLY A 31 -10.44 -10.11 8.51
CA GLY A 31 -9.36 -9.18 8.80
C GLY A 31 -9.89 -7.88 9.39
N GLU A 32 -8.99 -6.97 9.69
CA GLU A 32 -9.28 -5.65 10.22
C GLU A 32 -8.81 -4.59 9.22
N GLN A 33 -9.70 -3.69 8.83
CA GLN A 33 -9.40 -2.53 8.00
C GLN A 33 -9.47 -1.29 8.88
N LEU A 34 -8.41 -0.49 8.90
CA LEU A 34 -8.42 0.81 9.56
C LEU A 34 -9.03 1.85 8.62
N VAL A 35 -10.07 2.54 9.08
CA VAL A 35 -10.82 3.55 8.32
C VAL A 35 -10.62 4.90 8.98
N SER A 36 -10.22 5.89 8.20
CA SER A 36 -10.12 7.28 8.67
C SER A 36 -11.49 7.95 8.65
N LYS A 37 -11.82 8.70 9.70
CA LYS A 37 -13.01 9.56 9.79
C LYS A 37 -12.81 10.91 9.12
N ILE A 38 -11.56 11.31 8.92
CA ILE A 38 -11.18 12.58 8.34
C ILE A 38 -10.55 12.38 6.96
N GLY A 39 -10.76 13.35 6.07
CA GLY A 39 -10.06 13.41 4.80
C GLY A 39 -8.65 13.98 4.96
N PRO A 40 -7.76 13.74 3.98
CA PRO A 40 -6.44 14.37 3.96
C PRO A 40 -6.55 15.89 3.75
N ASP A 41 -5.63 16.65 4.33
CA ASP A 41 -5.47 18.06 4.00
C ASP A 41 -4.71 18.18 2.67
N LEU A 42 -5.45 18.45 1.59
CA LEU A 42 -4.89 18.58 0.25
C LEU A 42 -4.11 19.89 0.05
N SER A 43 -4.21 20.86 0.98
CA SER A 43 -3.49 22.14 0.86
C SER A 43 -1.99 22.01 1.16
N GLU A 44 -1.58 20.92 1.81
CA GLU A 44 -0.18 20.58 2.10
C GLU A 44 0.56 20.02 0.88
N PHE A 45 -0.14 19.76 -0.23
CA PHE A 45 0.43 19.19 -1.44
C PHE A 45 0.56 20.23 -2.55
N SER A 46 1.64 20.14 -3.32
CA SER A 46 1.75 20.84 -4.59
C SER A 46 0.79 20.27 -5.63
N LYS A 47 0.56 21.03 -6.72
CA LYS A 47 -0.29 20.57 -7.82
C LYS A 47 0.31 19.34 -8.52
N GLU A 48 1.63 19.32 -8.62
CA GLU A 48 2.39 18.22 -9.20
C GLU A 48 2.24 16.95 -8.37
N GLU A 49 2.34 17.04 -7.04
CA GLU A 49 2.12 15.90 -6.15
C GLU A 49 0.68 15.38 -6.20
N LEU A 50 -0.30 16.28 -6.21
CA LEU A 50 -1.71 15.90 -6.36
C LEU A 50 -1.97 15.17 -7.68
N SER A 51 -1.40 15.66 -8.79
CA SER A 51 -1.52 15.01 -10.10
C SER A 51 -0.94 13.59 -10.09
N ILE A 52 0.19 13.37 -9.41
CA ILE A 52 0.80 12.04 -9.27
C ILE A 52 -0.13 11.13 -8.45
N LEU A 53 -0.66 11.62 -7.32
CA LEU A 53 -1.58 10.83 -6.48
C LEU A 53 -2.86 10.46 -7.23
N GLU A 54 -3.41 11.38 -8.02
CA GLU A 54 -4.57 11.13 -8.87
C GLU A 54 -4.30 10.04 -9.93
N GLU A 55 -3.15 10.08 -10.60
CA GLU A 55 -2.75 9.09 -11.60
C GLU A 55 -2.58 7.69 -10.98
N ILE A 56 -1.89 7.61 -9.84
CA ILE A 56 -1.70 6.36 -9.08
C ILE A 56 -3.05 5.81 -8.62
N THR A 57 -3.93 6.66 -8.08
CA THR A 57 -5.27 6.26 -7.63
C THR A 57 -6.13 5.79 -8.80
N TYR A 58 -6.07 6.47 -9.94
CA TYR A 58 -6.79 6.05 -11.14
C TYR A 58 -6.32 4.68 -11.63
N LYS A 59 -5.00 4.44 -11.65
CA LYS A 59 -4.42 3.21 -12.18
C LYS A 59 -4.62 2.01 -11.26
N PHE A 60 -4.49 2.20 -9.95
CA PHE A 60 -4.41 1.11 -8.98
C PHE A 60 -5.57 1.07 -7.97
N GLY A 61 -6.36 2.14 -7.83
CA GLY A 61 -7.38 2.29 -6.78
C GLY A 61 -8.53 1.28 -6.85
N GLY A 62 -8.73 0.65 -8.01
CA GLY A 62 -9.70 -0.45 -8.19
C GLY A 62 -9.14 -1.85 -7.86
N MET A 63 -7.84 -1.97 -7.56
CA MET A 63 -7.20 -3.24 -7.28
C MET A 63 -7.21 -3.54 -5.78
N ASN A 64 -7.49 -4.79 -5.42
CA ASN A 64 -7.29 -5.27 -4.06
C ASN A 64 -5.82 -5.66 -3.81
N ALA A 65 -5.48 -5.92 -2.54
CA ALA A 65 -4.12 -6.27 -2.12
C ALA A 65 -3.55 -7.51 -2.86
N ASN A 66 -4.38 -8.52 -3.15
CA ASN A 66 -3.92 -9.71 -3.87
C ASN A 66 -3.56 -9.38 -5.31
N GLN A 67 -4.40 -8.59 -6.00
CA GLN A 67 -4.14 -8.16 -7.38
C GLN A 67 -2.89 -7.30 -7.48
N LEU A 68 -2.68 -6.37 -6.54
CA LEU A 68 -1.46 -5.56 -6.48
C LEU A 68 -0.21 -6.41 -6.22
N SER A 69 -0.31 -7.39 -5.32
CA SER A 69 0.78 -8.33 -5.03
C SER A 69 1.14 -9.15 -6.29
N GLU A 70 0.15 -9.75 -6.94
CA GLU A 70 0.35 -10.49 -8.20
C GLU A 70 0.94 -9.62 -9.31
N LEU A 71 0.52 -8.36 -9.43
CA LEU A 71 1.08 -7.41 -10.38
C LEU A 71 2.54 -7.11 -10.05
N SER A 72 2.86 -6.81 -8.79
CA SER A 72 4.22 -6.51 -8.34
C SER A 72 5.19 -7.66 -8.59
N HIS A 73 4.73 -8.91 -8.49
CA HIS A 73 5.55 -10.09 -8.77
C HIS A 73 5.89 -10.28 -10.26
N ARG A 74 5.23 -9.53 -11.16
CA ARG A 74 5.56 -9.54 -12.60
C ARG A 74 6.64 -8.53 -12.96
N GLU A 75 7.04 -7.67 -12.04
CA GLU A 75 8.12 -6.71 -12.25
C GLU A 75 9.49 -7.40 -12.28
N GLU A 76 10.41 -6.89 -13.09
CA GLU A 76 11.76 -7.45 -13.27
C GLU A 76 12.51 -7.51 -11.93
N ALA A 77 12.38 -6.44 -11.14
CA ALA A 77 12.97 -6.33 -9.81
C ALA A 77 12.54 -7.48 -8.90
N TRP A 78 11.27 -7.87 -8.91
CA TRP A 78 10.82 -9.01 -8.13
C TRP A 78 11.44 -10.31 -8.65
N GLN A 79 11.38 -10.53 -9.96
CA GLN A 79 11.87 -11.76 -10.59
C GLN A 79 13.36 -11.99 -10.36
N HIS A 80 14.17 -10.93 -10.35
CA HIS A 80 15.61 -11.02 -10.10
C HIS A 80 15.96 -11.26 -8.64
N PHE A 81 15.17 -10.74 -7.70
CA PHE A 81 15.54 -10.71 -6.28
C PHE A 81 14.77 -11.69 -5.40
N VAL A 82 13.66 -12.29 -5.86
CA VAL A 82 12.79 -13.16 -5.04
C VAL A 82 13.54 -14.32 -4.37
N ASP A 83 14.49 -14.94 -5.08
CA ASP A 83 15.32 -16.04 -4.55
C ASP A 83 16.69 -15.56 -4.04
N SER A 84 16.92 -14.24 -4.05
CA SER A 84 18.14 -13.66 -3.54
C SER A 84 18.04 -13.40 -2.03
N ALA A 85 19.16 -13.51 -1.32
CA ALA A 85 19.25 -13.05 0.07
C ALA A 85 19.43 -11.53 0.19
N THR A 86 19.25 -10.78 -0.91
CA THR A 86 19.52 -9.35 -1.02
C THR A 86 18.22 -8.55 -1.12
N PRO A 87 18.10 -7.40 -0.44
CA PRO A 87 17.00 -6.48 -0.67
C PRO A 87 17.01 -5.96 -2.11
N ILE A 88 15.82 -5.70 -2.66
CA ILE A 88 15.66 -4.97 -3.93
C ILE A 88 16.21 -3.55 -3.74
N ASP A 89 17.10 -3.13 -4.64
CA ASP A 89 17.61 -1.76 -4.64
C ASP A 89 16.51 -0.77 -5.05
N TYR A 90 16.47 0.40 -4.42
CA TYR A 90 15.50 1.43 -4.77
C TYR A 90 15.65 1.90 -6.23
N SER A 91 16.84 1.78 -6.83
CA SER A 91 17.06 2.10 -8.24
C SER A 91 16.17 1.31 -9.19
N GLU A 92 15.74 0.11 -8.79
CA GLU A 92 14.84 -0.73 -9.59
C GLU A 92 13.46 -0.09 -9.77
N ALA A 93 13.03 0.82 -8.88
CA ALA A 93 11.75 1.51 -8.98
C ALA A 93 11.63 2.38 -10.25
N PHE A 94 12.75 2.82 -10.82
CA PHE A 94 12.77 3.59 -12.07
C PHE A 94 12.59 2.73 -13.33
N SER A 95 12.51 1.41 -13.16
CA SER A 95 12.31 0.43 -14.23
C SER A 95 10.92 -0.22 -14.24
N LEU A 96 10.02 0.21 -13.35
CA LEU A 96 8.68 -0.34 -13.20
C LEU A 96 7.91 -0.27 -14.52
N LYS A 97 7.31 -1.40 -14.91
CA LYS A 97 6.50 -1.49 -16.13
C LYS A 97 5.04 -1.13 -15.89
N ALA A 98 4.58 -1.28 -14.65
CA ALA A 98 3.22 -0.95 -14.27
C ALA A 98 2.98 0.55 -14.03
N LEU A 99 3.98 1.43 -14.20
CA LEU A 99 3.83 2.91 -14.14
C LEU A 99 3.36 3.52 -15.47
#